data_AF-A0A367I337-F1
#
_entry.id   AF-A0A367I337-F1
#
_cell.length_a   1.000
_cell.length_b   1.000
_cell.length_c   1.000
_cell.angle_alpha   90.00
_cell.angle_beta   90.00
_cell.angle_gamma   90.00
#
_symmetry.space_group_name_H-M   'P 1'
#
loop_
_entity.id
_entity.type
_entity.pdbx_description
1 polymer ?
#
loop_
_entity_poly.entity_id
_entity_poly.type
_entity_poly.pdbx_seq_one_letter_code
_entity_poly.pdbx_strand_id
1 'polypeptide(L)'
;MEISDLAPSLHFGLESKVHSDTEIVVSLIGEDGGSIGMKEPNISQVWIPMENNVGFSELIEQVLKLAAAGYPGCVGCGGPDAEEMWDEKSIRLGF
;
A
#
# COMPACT_ATOMS: atom_id res chain seq x y z
N MET A 1 -12.05 -7.48 -3.52
CA MET A 1 -12.24 -6.56 -2.39
C MET A 1 -12.67 -5.24 -2.99
N GLU A 2 -13.87 -4.73 -2.70
CA GLU A 2 -14.25 -3.37 -3.12
C GLU A 2 -13.76 -2.40 -2.04
N ILE A 3 -12.79 -1.57 -2.39
CA ILE A 3 -12.41 -0.42 -1.57
C ILE A 3 -13.50 0.62 -1.76
N SER A 4 -14.15 1.06 -0.68
CA SER A 4 -15.26 2.03 -0.73
C SER A 4 -14.98 3.21 0.19
N ASP A 5 -15.09 4.43 -0.35
CA ASP A 5 -14.95 5.69 0.40
C ASP A 5 -16.14 5.96 1.36
N LEU A 6 -17.23 5.18 1.32
CA LEU A 6 -18.46 5.45 2.09
C LEU A 6 -18.33 5.23 3.61
N ALA A 7 -17.31 4.50 4.03
CA ALA A 7 -16.77 4.47 5.38
C ALA A 7 -15.43 3.74 5.28
N PRO A 8 -14.33 4.24 5.88
CA PRO A 8 -13.14 3.41 5.96
C PRO A 8 -13.56 2.17 6.74
N SER A 9 -13.47 0.99 6.12
CA SER A 9 -13.67 -0.25 6.84
C SER A 9 -12.69 -0.24 8.00
N LEU A 10 -13.20 -0.13 9.22
CA LEU A 10 -12.38 -0.09 10.43
C LEU A 10 -11.74 -1.48 10.56
N HIS A 11 -10.55 -1.64 10.01
CA HIS A 11 -9.80 -2.88 10.08
C HIS A 11 -9.15 -2.97 11.46
N PHE A 12 -9.76 -3.75 12.35
CA PHE A 12 -9.12 -4.19 13.58
C PHE A 12 -8.05 -5.22 13.23
N GLY A 13 -6.78 -4.93 13.52
CA GLY A 13 -5.69 -5.89 13.35
C GLY A 13 -4.63 -5.50 12.33
N LEU A 14 -4.10 -4.29 12.42
CA LEU A 14 -2.80 -4.02 11.84
C LEU A 14 -1.75 -4.78 12.66
N GLU A 15 -1.25 -5.90 12.15
CA GLU A 15 -0.09 -6.56 12.74
C GLU A 15 1.18 -5.92 12.18
N SER A 16 1.83 -5.07 12.96
CA SER A 16 3.20 -4.65 12.65
C SER A 16 4.15 -5.79 12.99
N LYS A 17 4.64 -6.52 11.98
CA LYS A 17 5.80 -7.40 12.17
C LYS A 17 7.06 -6.58 11.91
N VAL A 18 7.84 -6.34 12.97
CA VAL A 18 9.21 -5.83 12.81
C VAL A 18 10.02 -6.97 12.20
N HIS A 19 10.30 -6.87 10.90
CA HIS A 19 11.21 -7.78 10.20
C HIS A 19 12.56 -7.10 9.95
N SER A 20 13.57 -7.88 9.62
CA SER A 20 14.97 -7.46 9.42
C SER A 20 15.11 -6.19 8.58
N ASP A 21 16.24 -5.49 8.70
CA ASP A 21 16.61 -4.25 8.00
C ASP A 21 16.44 -4.24 6.45
N THR A 22 15.96 -5.33 5.86
CA THR A 22 15.89 -5.61 4.43
C THR A 22 14.58 -5.23 3.75
N GLU A 23 13.44 -5.26 4.43
CA GLU A 23 12.13 -4.98 3.80
C GLU A 23 11.05 -4.51 4.79
N ILE A 24 10.09 -3.74 4.29
CA ILE A 24 8.88 -3.31 4.99
C ILE A 24 7.72 -4.14 4.44
N VAL A 25 7.05 -4.90 5.30
CA VAL A 25 5.87 -5.69 4.90
C VAL A 25 4.63 -5.15 5.59
N VAL A 26 3.61 -4.85 4.80
CA VAL A 26 2.29 -4.41 5.26
C VAL A 26 1.30 -5.49 4.89
N SER A 27 0.54 -6.02 5.86
CA SER A 27 -0.48 -7.04 5.63
C SER A 27 -1.71 -6.78 6.49
N LEU A 28 -2.89 -7.10 5.96
CA LEU A 28 -4.12 -7.19 6.73
C LEU A 28 -4.31 -8.63 7.22
N ILE A 29 -5.04 -8.84 8.31
CA ILE A 29 -5.30 -10.19 8.83
C ILE A 29 -6.01 -11.03 7.77
N GLY A 30 -5.37 -12.12 7.36
CA GLY A 30 -5.94 -13.10 6.43
C GLY A 30 -5.80 -12.74 4.95
N GLU A 31 -5.12 -11.64 4.61
CA GLU A 31 -4.91 -11.19 3.24
C GLU A 31 -3.43 -10.91 2.93
N ASP A 32 -3.04 -11.18 1.69
CA ASP A 32 -1.75 -10.73 1.16
C ASP A 32 -1.80 -9.21 1.00
N GLY A 33 -0.83 -8.51 1.58
CA GLY A 33 -0.70 -7.06 1.44
C GLY A 33 0.40 -6.68 0.44
N GLY A 34 1.40 -5.93 0.91
CA GLY A 34 2.50 -5.45 0.08
C GLY A 34 3.86 -5.49 0.76
N SER A 35 4.92 -5.42 -0.04
CA SER A 35 6.31 -5.32 0.39
C SER A 35 7.01 -4.13 -0.26
N ILE A 36 7.76 -3.38 0.55
CA ILE A 36 8.70 -2.36 0.10
C ILE A 36 10.10 -2.89 0.39
N GLY A 37 10.85 -3.17 -0.67
CA GLY A 37 12.17 -3.77 -0.56
C GLY A 37 12.72 -4.17 -1.92
N MET A 38 14.03 -4.41 -2.00
CA MET A 38 14.69 -4.77 -3.26
C MET A 38 14.45 -6.22 -3.71
N LYS A 39 13.90 -7.07 -2.83
CA LYS A 39 13.59 -8.45 -3.15
C LYS A 39 12.16 -8.55 -3.66
N GLU A 40 12.00 -9.06 -4.87
CA GLU A 40 10.69 -9.29 -5.46
C GLU A 40 9.88 -10.33 -4.64
N PRO A 41 8.66 -9.98 -4.17
CA PRO A 41 7.76 -10.89 -3.47
C PRO A 41 6.89 -11.70 -4.45
N ASN A 42 5.95 -12.50 -3.92
CA ASN A 42 4.96 -13.19 -4.75
C ASN A 42 4.15 -12.17 -5.58
N ILE A 43 3.67 -12.56 -6.76
CA ILE A 43 2.80 -11.74 -7.61
C ILE A 43 1.45 -11.44 -6.95
N SER A 44 1.06 -12.18 -5.92
CA SER A 44 -0.13 -11.88 -5.10
C SER A 44 0.04 -10.67 -4.18
N GLN A 45 1.26 -10.16 -4.01
CA GLN A 45 1.58 -9.01 -3.15
C GLN A 45 1.92 -7.79 -3.99
N VAL A 46 1.54 -6.59 -3.51
CA VAL A 46 2.02 -5.34 -4.09
C VAL A 46 3.53 -5.20 -3.84
N TRP A 47 4.31 -4.85 -4.86
CA TRP A 47 5.74 -4.65 -4.73
C TRP A 47 6.20 -3.24 -5.09
N ILE A 48 6.90 -2.61 -4.16
CA ILE A 48 7.57 -1.33 -4.38
C ILE A 48 9.09 -1.57 -4.28
N PRO A 49 9.83 -1.61 -5.41
CA PRO A 49 11.27 -1.87 -5.42
C PRO A 49 12.05 -0.66 -4.94
N MET A 50 12.27 -0.58 -3.63
CA MET A 50 12.92 0.55 -2.99
C MET A 50 13.73 0.12 -1.76
N GLU A 51 14.84 0.82 -1.50
CA GLU A 51 15.62 0.66 -0.28
C GLU A 51 14.77 1.00 0.96
N ASN A 52 14.90 0.20 2.02
CA ASN A 52 14.03 0.24 3.19
C ASN A 52 13.95 1.63 3.86
N ASN A 53 15.10 2.31 4.02
CA ASN A 53 15.16 3.64 4.62
C ASN A 53 14.42 4.71 3.79
N VAL A 54 14.50 4.64 2.46
CA VAL A 54 13.79 5.54 1.55
C VAL A 54 12.30 5.16 1.55
N GLY A 55 12.00 3.86 1.44
CA GLY A 55 10.65 3.32 1.43
C GLY A 55 9.85 3.67 2.68
N PHE A 56 10.48 3.64 3.85
CA PHE A 56 9.82 4.03 5.10
C PHE A 56 9.48 5.52 5.10
N SER A 57 10.40 6.37 4.63
CA SER A 57 10.21 7.81 4.57
C SER A 57 9.06 8.17 3.61
N GLU A 58 9.04 7.56 2.42
CA GLU A 58 7.98 7.72 1.43
C GLU A 58 6.63 7.23 1.96
N LEU A 59 6.58 6.05 2.57
CA LEU A 59 5.35 5.50 3.16
C LEU A 59 4.75 6.47 4.19
N ILE A 60 5.56 6.98 5.11
CA ILE A 60 5.10 7.94 6.11
C ILE A 60 4.66 9.25 5.46
N GLU A 61 5.37 9.75 4.46
CA GLU A 61 4.98 10.95 3.73
C GLU A 61 3.61 10.78 3.06
N GLN A 62 3.35 9.65 2.40
CA GLN A 62 2.05 9.37 1.79
C GLN A 62 0.94 9.26 2.83
N VAL A 63 1.17 8.55 3.93
CA VAL A 63 0.20 8.46 5.04
C VAL A 63 -0.15 9.84 5.59
N LEU A 64 0.86 10.70 5.80
CA LEU A 64 0.65 12.06 6.28
C LEU A 64 -0.09 12.94 5.26
N LYS A 65 0.23 12.82 3.97
CA LYS A 65 -0.49 13.51 2.88
C LYS A 65 -1.96 13.12 2.84
N LEU A 66 -2.27 11.82 2.92
CA LEU A 66 -3.64 11.32 2.96
C LEU A 66 -4.39 11.79 4.21
N ALA A 67 -3.75 11.73 5.39
CA ALA A 67 -4.33 12.22 6.63
C ALA A 67 -4.59 13.74 6.59
N ALA A 68 -3.65 14.52 6.07
CA ALA A 68 -3.78 15.97 5.93
C ALA A 68 -4.86 16.37 4.91
N ALA A 69 -5.09 15.54 3.89
CA ALA A 69 -6.19 15.70 2.94
C ALA A 69 -7.56 15.30 3.53
N GLY A 70 -7.59 14.75 4.75
CA GLY A 70 -8.82 14.31 5.41
C GLY A 70 -9.35 12.98 4.89
N TYR A 71 -8.48 12.09 4.39
CA TYR A 71 -8.89 10.81 3.82
C TYR A 71 -9.58 9.90 4.88
N PRO A 72 -10.68 9.17 4.56
CA PRO A 72 -11.28 8.97 3.24
C PRO A 72 -11.88 10.24 2.68
N GLY A 73 -11.33 10.67 1.55
CA GLY A 73 -11.66 11.94 0.93
C GLY A 73 -13.03 11.87 0.26
N CYS A 74 -13.35 12.89 -0.52
CA CYS A 74 -14.49 12.83 -1.41
C CYS A 74 -14.35 11.67 -2.42
N VAL A 75 -15.46 10.98 -2.68
CA VAL A 75 -15.59 10.00 -3.76
C VAL A 75 -15.10 10.63 -5.07
N GLY A 76 -14.16 9.98 -5.76
CA GLY A 76 -13.62 10.43 -7.04
C GLY A 76 -12.52 11.50 -6.96
N CYS A 77 -11.95 11.74 -5.78
CA CYS A 77 -10.89 12.75 -5.58
C CYS A 77 -9.46 12.18 -5.69
N GLY A 78 -9.31 10.87 -5.83
CA GLY A 78 -8.01 10.21 -6.01
C GLY A 78 -7.43 10.28 -7.43
N GLY A 79 -8.24 10.73 -8.42
CA GLY A 79 -7.85 10.72 -9.83
C GLY A 79 -8.00 9.33 -10.48
N PRO A 80 -7.79 9.23 -11.81
CA PRO A 80 -8.04 7.99 -12.57
C PRO A 80 -7.22 6.80 -12.06
N ASP A 81 -5.98 7.04 -11.62
CA ASP A 81 -5.08 6.00 -11.10
C ASP A 81 -5.56 5.41 -9.75
N ALA A 82 -6.45 6.10 -9.04
CA ALA A 82 -7.05 5.64 -7.79
C ALA A 82 -8.44 5.00 -7.97
N GLU A 83 -9.02 5.10 -9.17
CA GLU A 83 -10.33 4.53 -9.50
C GLU A 83 -10.23 3.15 -10.15
N GLU A 84 -9.08 2.82 -10.74
CA GLU A 84 -8.82 1.51 -11.33
C GLU A 84 -8.30 0.50 -10.30
N MET A 85 -8.65 -0.78 -10.48
CA MET A 85 -8.08 -1.84 -9.65
C MET A 85 -6.59 -2.00 -9.95
N TRP A 86 -5.79 -2.13 -8.89
CA TRP A 86 -4.37 -2.38 -9.01
C TRP A 86 -4.07 -3.69 -9.74
N ASP A 87 -3.37 -3.62 -10.87
CA ASP A 87 -2.87 -4.77 -11.63
C ASP A 87 -1.34 -4.90 -11.45
N GLU A 88 -0.95 -5.66 -10.42
CA GLU A 88 0.44 -5.88 -10.06
C GLU A 88 1.27 -6.42 -11.23
N LYS A 89 0.69 -7.30 -12.06
CA LYS A 89 1.42 -7.91 -13.18
C LYS A 89 1.70 -6.90 -14.27
N SER A 90 0.71 -6.06 -14.61
CA SER A 90 0.90 -5.00 -15.59
C SER A 90 1.91 -3.95 -15.11
N ILE A 91 1.87 -3.58 -13.81
CA ILE A 91 2.83 -2.64 -13.21
C ILE A 91 4.25 -3.22 -13.25
N ARG A 92 4.47 -4.46 -12.79
CA ARG A 92 5.82 -5.08 -12.76
C ARG A 92 6.45 -5.29 -14.13
N LEU A 93 5.64 -5.58 -15.14
CA LEU A 93 6.12 -5.90 -16.50
C LEU A 93 6.10 -4.68 -17.43
N GLY A 94 5.47 -3.58 -17.02
CA GLY A 94 5.34 -2.34 -17.78
C GLY A 94 6.53 -1.39 -17.64
N PHE A 95 7.46 -1.71 -16.75
CA PHE A 95 8.77 -1.06 -16.57
C PHE A 95 9.90 -2.02 -17.01
#